data_AF-A0A4S0KEW2-F1
#
_entry.id   AF-A0A4S0KEW2-F1
#
_cell.length_a   1.000
_cell.length_b   1.000
_cell.length_c   1.000
_cell.angle_alpha   90.00
_cell.angle_beta   90.00
_cell.angle_gamma   90.00
#
_symmetry.space_group_name_H-M   'P 1'
#
loop_
_entity.id
_entity.type
_entity.pdbx_description
1 polymer ?
#
loop_
_entity_poly.entity_id
_entity_poly.type
_entity_poly.pdbx_seq_one_letter_code
_entity_poly.pdbx_strand_id
1 'polypeptide(L)' 'MIRKLKSGEYRLYSRKIDPRTGKRRNLGTFKSREAAEKHEREVQYFKRH' A
#
# COMPACT_ATOMS: atom_id res chain seq x y z
N MET A 1 1.11 2.70 -3.55
CA MET A 1 0.81 4.11 -3.24
C MET A 1 0.83 4.29 -1.73
N ILE A 2 1.77 5.03 -1.18
CA ILE A 2 1.92 5.18 0.26
C ILE A 2 1.36 6.53 0.69
N ARG A 3 0.48 6.55 1.70
CA ARG A 3 -0.13 7.75 2.27
C ARG A 3 0.23 7.86 3.76
N LYS A 4 0.71 9.02 4.19
CA LYS A 4 0.88 9.33 5.62
C LYS A 4 -0.47 9.66 6.26
N LEU A 5 -0.74 9.07 7.41
CA LEU A 5 -1.96 9.28 8.20
C LEU A 5 -1.75 10.37 9.24
N LYS A 6 -2.87 10.87 9.79
CA LYS A 6 -2.83 11.81 10.93
C LYS A 6 -2.18 11.18 12.18
N SER A 7 -2.24 9.85 12.32
CA SER A 7 -1.54 9.10 13.37
C SER A 7 -0.01 9.08 13.21
N GLY A 8 0.54 9.57 12.09
CA GLY A 8 1.96 9.51 11.76
C GLY A 8 2.38 8.22 11.03
N GLU A 9 1.51 7.22 11.00
CA GLU A 9 1.74 5.97 10.27
C GLU A 9 1.59 6.12 8.76
N TYR A 10 2.07 5.12 8.02
CA TYR A 10 2.10 5.07 6.56
C TYR A 10 1.23 3.92 6.06
N ARG A 11 0.18 4.23 5.30
CA ARG A 11 -0.70 3.23 4.71
C ARG A 11 -0.37 2.98 3.25
N LEU A 12 -0.16 1.71 2.89
CA LEU A 12 0.01 1.30 1.50
C LEU A 12 -1.36 1.00 0.90
N TYR A 13 -1.66 1.64 -0.22
CA TYR A 13 -2.83 1.35 -1.06
C TYR A 13 -2.43 0.67 -2.37
N SER A 14 -3.35 -0.16 -2.87
CA SER A 14 -3.26 -0.74 -4.22
C SER A 14 -3.16 0.35 -5.29
N ARG A 15 -2.39 0.08 -6.35
CA ARG A 15 -2.29 1.01 -7.48
C ARG A 15 -3.60 1.09 -8.26
N LYS A 16 -4.19 -0.06 -8.57
CA LYS A 16 -5.49 -0.17 -9.23
C LYS A 16 -6.63 0.00 -8.23
N ILE A 17 -7.71 0.60 -8.70
CA ILE A 17 -8.99 0.68 -7.99
C ILE A 17 -9.66 -0.70 -8.06
N ASP A 18 -10.31 -1.10 -6.99
CA ASP A 18 -11.14 -2.30 -6.98
C ASP A 18 -12.42 -2.04 -7.80
N PRO A 19 -12.69 -2.80 -8.87
CA PRO A 19 -13.87 -2.59 -9.70
C PRO A 19 -15.18 -2.87 -8.96
N ARG A 20 -15.17 -3.66 -7.87
CA ARG A 20 -16.36 -4.00 -7.10
C ARG A 20 -16.80 -2.87 -6.16
N THR A 21 -15.84 -2.14 -5.59
CA THR A 21 -16.11 -1.14 -4.55
C THR A 21 -15.78 0.29 -4.96
N GLY A 22 -15.13 0.48 -6.12
CA GLY A 22 -14.64 1.79 -6.57
C GLY A 22 -13.52 2.37 -5.70
N LYS A 23 -12.97 1.59 -4.76
CA LYS A 23 -11.96 2.05 -3.79
C LYS A 23 -10.64 1.32 -3.97
N ARG A 24 -9.53 1.97 -3.58
CA ARG A 24 -8.22 1.31 -3.51
C ARG A 24 -8.17 0.43 -2.26
N ARG A 25 -7.58 -0.76 -2.38
CA ARG A 25 -7.43 -1.70 -1.27
C ARG A 25 -6.31 -1.24 -0.34
N ASN A 26 -6.54 -1.36 0.96
CA ASN A 26 -5.49 -1.21 1.96
C ASN A 26 -4.63 -2.47 1.96
N LEU A 27 -3.34 -2.33 1.67
CA LEU A 27 -2.35 -3.41 1.61
C LEU A 27 -1.49 -3.48 2.89
N GLY A 28 -1.73 -2.60 3.86
CA GLY A 28 -0.99 -2.58 5.12
C GLY A 28 -0.82 -1.18 5.66
N THR A 29 -0.69 -1.07 6.99
CA THR A 29 -0.31 0.17 7.68
C THR A 29 1.00 -0.06 8.42
N PHE A 30 1.96 0.85 8.24
CA PHE A 30 3.35 0.70 8.66
C PHE A 30 3.78 1.89 9.51
N LYS A 31 4.67 1.66 10.48
CA LYS A 31 5.18 2.72 11.35
C LYS A 31 6.16 3.67 10.63
N SER A 32 6.85 3.19 9.59
CA SER A 32 7.80 3.98 8.80
C SER A 32 7.47 3.93 7.31
N ARG A 33 7.93 4.96 6.58
CA ARG A 33 7.80 5.02 5.13
C ARG A 33 8.60 3.91 4.45
N GLU A 34 9.81 3.64 4.94
CA GLU A 34 10.71 2.63 4.41
C GLU A 34 10.11 1.22 4.48
N ALA A 35 9.44 0.87 5.60
CA ALA A 35 8.73 -0.41 5.71
C ALA A 35 7.60 -0.53 4.68
N ALA A 36 6.85 0.55 4.44
CA ALA A 36 5.81 0.57 3.41
C ALA A 36 6.38 0.45 1.99
N GLU A 37 7.55 1.04 1.72
CA GLU A 37 8.24 0.95 0.42
C GLU A 37 8.80 -0.45 0.17
N LYS A 38 9.42 -1.08 1.17
CA LYS A 38 9.86 -2.47 1.09
C LYS A 38 8.68 -3.39 0.76
N HIS A 39 7.57 -3.24 1.49
CA HIS A 39 6.38 -4.04 1.23
C HIS A 39 5.76 -3.76 -0.15
N GLU A 40 5.80 -2.52 -0.64
CA GLU A 40 5.36 -2.22 -2.01
C GLU A 40 6.19 -2.98 -3.04
N ARG A 41 7.52 -3.05 -2.87
CA ARG A 41 8.42 -3.81 -3.75
C ARG A 41 8.11 -5.30 -3.71
N GLU A 42 7.93 -5.89 -2.54
CA GLU A 42 7.51 -7.29 -2.36
C GLU A 42 6.19 -7.56 -3.10
N VAL A 43 5.17 -6.72 -2.89
CA VAL A 43 3.88 -6.85 -3.57
C VAL A 43 4.01 -6.74 -5.09
N GLN A 44 4.91 -5.90 -5.62
CA GLN A 44 5.14 -5.83 -7.06
C GLN A 44 5.89 -7.04 -7.59
N TYR A 45 6.85 -7.56 -6.84
CA TYR A 45 7.61 -8.75 -7.21
C TYR A 45 6.69 -9.95 -7.43
N PHE A 46 5.81 -10.24 -6.45
CA PHE A 46 4.84 -11.34 -6.54
C PHE A 46 3.73 -11.14 -7.59
N LYS A 47 3.57 -9.95 -8.15
CA LYS A 47 2.57 -9.68 -9.22
C LYS A 47 3.14 -9.82 -10.62
N ARG A 48 4.46 -9.93 -10.76
CA ARG A 48 5.16 -10.09 -12.04
C ARG A 48 5.47 -11.55 -12.34
N HIS A 49 5.11 -12.47 -11.45
CA HIS A 49 5.14 -13.92 -11.63
C HIS A 49 3.69 -14.42 -11.52
#